data_AF-A0A351TIQ1-F1
#
_entry.id   AF-A0A351TIQ1-F1
#
_cell.length_a   1.000
_cell.length_b   1.000
_cell.length_c   1.000
_cell.angle_alpha   90.00
_cell.angle_beta   90.00
_cell.angle_gamma   90.00
#
_symmetry.space_group_name_H-M   'P 1'
#
loop_
_entity.id
_entity.type
_entity.pdbx_description
1 polymer ?
#
loop_
_entity_poly.entity_id
_entity_poly.type
_entity_poly.pdbx_seq_one_letter_code
_entity_poly.pdbx_strand_id
1 'polypeptide(L)'
;MFKVSYSSLSSLTVMDFYRQVAAGLGVEPCFRKNELFDDIQHEVKRYALEKRVTPVIVIDEADMLSHKVLSDLQVMFNFEMDS
;
A
#
# COMPACT_ATOMS: atom_id res chain seq x y z
N MET A 1 12.35 -12.96 4.07
CA MET A 1 11.60 -13.42 2.88
C MET A 1 10.87 -12.20 2.34
N PHE A 2 10.96 -11.88 1.05
CA PHE A 2 10.33 -10.68 0.48
C PHE A 2 9.09 -11.06 -0.33
N LYS A 3 7.99 -10.33 -0.17
CA LYS A 3 6.79 -10.45 -1.01
C LYS A 3 6.77 -9.26 -1.97
N VAL A 4 6.82 -9.54 -3.27
CA VAL A 4 6.81 -8.52 -4.32
C VAL A 4 5.44 -8.53 -4.98
N SER A 5 4.82 -7.35 -5.07
CA SER A 5 3.57 -7.13 -5.81
C SER A 5 3.87 -6.18 -6.98
N TYR A 6 3.45 -6.53 -8.19
CA TYR A 6 3.66 -5.77 -9.43
C TYR A 6 2.32 -5.23 -9.94
N SER A 7 2.31 -3.96 -10.36
CA SER A 7 1.17 -3.30 -11.00
C SER A 7 1.61 -2.39 -12.15
N SER A 8 0.99 -2.55 -13.32
CA SER A 8 1.16 -1.67 -14.49
C SER A 8 0.24 -0.46 -14.36
N LEU A 9 0.78 0.74 -14.55
CA LEU A 9 0.21 2.00 -14.08
C LEU A 9 -0.45 2.86 -15.18
N SER A 10 -0.90 2.26 -16.28
CA SER A 10 -1.32 3.03 -17.45
C SER A 10 -2.71 3.71 -17.39
N SER A 11 -3.53 3.54 -16.33
CA SER A 11 -4.84 4.24 -16.22
C SER A 11 -5.54 4.22 -14.84
N LEU A 12 -4.80 4.13 -13.74
CA LEU A 12 -5.41 3.84 -12.44
C LEU A 12 -5.84 5.11 -11.71
N THR A 13 -7.10 5.16 -11.25
CA THR A 13 -7.49 6.15 -10.26
C THR A 13 -6.74 5.89 -8.95
N VAL A 14 -6.62 6.90 -8.10
CA VAL A 14 -6.01 6.76 -6.76
C VAL A 14 -6.63 5.60 -5.97
N MET A 15 -7.93 5.37 -6.13
CA MET A 15 -8.63 4.24 -5.51
C MET A 15 -8.17 2.90 -6.06
N ASP A 16 -7.99 2.78 -7.37
CA ASP A 16 -7.58 1.51 -7.97
C ASP A 16 -6.14 1.15 -7.60
N PHE A 17 -5.26 2.14 -7.46
CA PHE A 17 -3.93 1.95 -6.89
C PHE A 17 -4.01 1.33 -5.48
N TYR A 18 -4.79 1.93 -4.57
CA TYR A 18 -4.94 1.38 -3.22
C TYR A 18 -5.57 -0.02 -3.22
N ARG A 19 -6.53 -0.31 -4.11
CA ARG A 19 -7.14 -1.64 -4.21
C ARG A 19 -6.14 -2.69 -4.63
N GLN A 20 -5.22 -2.34 -5.53
CA GLN A 20 -4.15 -3.24 -5.96
C GLN A 20 -3.13 -3.49 -4.84
N VAL A 21 -2.77 -2.46 -4.07
CA VAL A 21 -1.89 -2.63 -2.90
C VAL A 21 -2.56 -3.56 -1.87
N ALA A 22 -3.83 -3.33 -1.55
CA ALA A 22 -4.61 -4.19 -0.66
C ALA A 22 -4.63 -5.66 -1.16
N ALA A 23 -4.96 -5.87 -2.43
CA ALA A 23 -4.95 -7.20 -3.05
C ALA A 23 -3.57 -7.88 -2.98
N GLY A 24 -2.49 -7.12 -3.22
CA GLY A 24 -1.11 -7.61 -3.11
C GLY A 24 -0.72 -8.03 -1.68
N LEU A 25 -1.30 -7.39 -0.67
CA LEU A 25 -1.11 -7.76 0.74
C LEU A 25 -1.97 -8.97 1.14
N GLY A 26 -3.00 -9.31 0.36
CA GLY A 26 -3.97 -10.36 0.64
C GLY A 26 -5.24 -9.86 1.33
N VAL A 27 -5.48 -8.55 1.28
CA VAL A 27 -6.69 -7.88 1.78
C VAL A 27 -7.73 -7.83 0.67
N GLU A 28 -8.98 -8.12 1.00
CA GLU A 28 -10.10 -7.95 0.07
C GLU A 28 -10.44 -6.45 -0.04
N PRO A 29 -10.35 -5.83 -1.24
CA PRO A 29 -10.41 -4.37 -1.36
C PRO A 29 -11.79 -3.79 -1.04
N CYS A 30 -11.87 -2.96 -0.01
CA CYS A 30 -13.07 -2.20 0.36
C CYS A 30 -13.41 -1.07 -0.65
N PHE A 31 -14.67 -0.66 -0.68
CA PHE A 31 -15.15 0.41 -1.58
C PHE A 31 -14.75 1.81 -1.12
N ARG A 32 -14.55 2.02 0.19
CA ARG A 32 -14.22 3.34 0.75
C ARG A 32 -12.71 3.50 0.91
N LYS A 33 -12.22 4.70 0.56
CA LYS A 33 -10.78 5.03 0.67
C LYS A 33 -10.23 4.84 2.08
N ASN A 34 -10.97 5.28 3.10
CA ASN A 34 -10.50 5.24 4.48
C ASN A 34 -10.37 3.80 4.98
N GLU A 35 -11.38 2.96 4.74
CA GLU A 35 -11.36 1.53 5.11
C GLU A 35 -10.18 0.83 4.42
N LEU A 36 -9.99 1.10 3.13
CA LEU A 36 -8.87 0.54 2.37
C LEU A 36 -7.49 0.98 2.89
N PHE A 37 -7.38 2.24 3.34
CA PHE A 37 -6.17 2.78 3.95
C PHE A 37 -5.87 2.07 5.28
N ASP A 38 -6.87 1.92 6.14
CA ASP A 38 -6.76 1.26 7.43
C ASP A 38 -6.39 -0.23 7.27
N ASP A 39 -7.02 -0.93 6.33
CA ASP A 39 -6.75 -2.35 6.07
C ASP A 39 -5.31 -2.57 5.55
N ILE A 40 -4.84 -1.70 4.64
CA ILE A 40 -3.46 -1.75 4.15
C ILE A 40 -2.49 -1.50 5.31
N GLN A 41 -2.70 -0.46 6.11
CA GLN A 41 -1.83 -0.18 7.25
C GLN A 41 -1.79 -1.34 8.24
N HIS A 42 -2.94 -1.94 8.53
CA HIS A 42 -3.05 -3.08 9.43
C HIS A 42 -2.23 -4.28 8.93
N GLU A 43 -2.42 -4.69 7.67
CA GLU A 43 -1.68 -5.83 7.14
C GLU A 43 -0.20 -5.55 6.99
N VAL A 44 0.19 -4.34 6.61
CA VAL A 44 1.62 -4.00 6.51
C VAL A 44 2.29 -4.05 7.89
N LYS A 45 1.64 -3.53 8.94
CA LYS A 45 2.11 -3.68 10.33
C LYS A 45 2.20 -5.14 10.73
N ARG A 46 1.22 -5.96 10.35
CA ARG A 46 1.21 -7.40 10.62
C ARG A 46 2.38 -8.13 9.94
N TYR A 47 2.69 -7.81 8.68
CA TYR A 47 3.88 -8.34 8.00
C TYR A 47 5.18 -7.93 8.70
N ALA A 48 5.32 -6.66 9.08
CA ALA A 48 6.53 -6.13 9.70
C ALA A 48 6.75 -6.65 11.13
N LEU A 49 5.72 -6.60 11.98
CA LEU A 49 5.82 -6.88 13.41
C LEU A 49 5.65 -8.38 13.72
N GLU A 50 4.63 -9.03 13.17
CA GLU A 50 4.33 -10.43 13.50
C GLU A 50 5.16 -11.39 12.65
N LYS A 51 5.17 -11.18 11.33
CA LYS A 51 5.85 -12.09 10.39
C LYS A 51 7.34 -11.78 10.24
N ARG A 52 7.82 -10.65 10.78
CA ARG A 52 9.20 -10.14 10.60
C ARG A 52 9.61 -10.08 9.14
N VAL A 53 8.67 -9.75 8.27
CA VAL A 53 8.85 -9.58 6.83
C VAL A 53 8.71 -8.11 6.51
N THR A 54 9.79 -7.49 6.03
CA THR A 54 9.73 -6.13 5.49
C THR A 54 9.01 -6.16 4.15
N PRO A 55 7.83 -5.54 4.04
CA PRO A 55 7.12 -5.44 2.78
C PRO A 55 7.82 -4.39 1.90
N VAL A 56 8.04 -4.75 0.63
CA VAL A 56 8.64 -3.87 -0.36
C VAL A 56 7.63 -3.66 -1.48
N ILE A 57 7.26 -2.41 -1.72
CA ILE A 57 6.32 -2.03 -2.76
C ILE A 57 7.10 -1.33 -3.85
N VAL A 58 7.03 -1.88 -5.07
CA VAL A 58 7.66 -1.31 -6.25
C VAL A 58 6.56 -0.70 -7.11
N ILE A 59 6.71 0.57 -7.43
CA ILE A 59 5.78 1.33 -8.25
C ILE A 59 6.50 1.65 -9.55
N ASP A 60 6.02 1.07 -10.64
CA ASP A 60 6.44 1.43 -12.00
C ASP A 60 5.74 2.72 -12.42
N GLU A 61 6.30 3.54 -13.31
CA GLU A 61 5.65 4.78 -13.79
C GLU A 61 5.20 5.74 -12.66
N ALA A 62 5.99 5.83 -11.58
CA ALA A 62 5.65 6.64 -10.41
C ALA A 62 5.49 8.15 -10.71
N ASP A 63 6.02 8.62 -11.84
CA ASP A 63 5.82 9.97 -12.37
C ASP A 63 4.36 10.24 -12.80
N MET A 64 3.57 9.20 -13.07
CA MET A 64 2.14 9.31 -13.33
C MET A 64 1.31 9.48 -12.05
N LEU A 65 1.88 9.21 -10.88
CA LEU A 65 1.17 9.40 -9.62
C LEU A 65 1.11 10.89 -9.25
N SER A 66 -0.07 11.34 -8.83
CA SER A 66 -0.19 12.69 -8.27
C SER A 66 0.63 12.82 -6.98
N HIS A 67 1.20 14.00 -6.73
CA HIS A 67 1.92 14.30 -5.49
C HIS A 67 1.13 13.96 -4.22
N LYS A 68 -0.20 14.09 -4.26
CA LYS A 68 -1.08 13.73 -3.15
C LYS A 68 -0.99 12.25 -2.77
N VAL A 69 -0.86 11.35 -3.76
CA VAL A 69 -0.71 9.91 -3.51
C VAL A 69 0.64 9.64 -2.86
N LEU A 70 1.72 10.28 -3.32
CA LEU A 70 3.04 10.10 -2.71
C LEU A 70 3.04 10.52 -1.24
N SER A 71 2.40 11.64 -0.89
CA SER A 71 2.24 12.07 0.51
C SER A 71 1.37 11.10 1.32
N ASP A 72 0.26 10.62 0.76
CA ASP A 72 -0.59 9.62 1.43
C ASP A 72 0.20 8.32 1.68
N LEU A 73 1.05 7.88 0.73
CA LEU A 73 1.89 6.70 0.87
C LEU A 73 2.95 6.86 1.96
N GLN A 74 3.56 8.03 2.07
CA GLN A 74 4.49 8.33 3.16
C GLN A 74 3.80 8.15 4.51
N VAL A 75 2.59 8.68 4.69
CA VAL A 75 1.83 8.52 5.94
C VAL A 75 1.42 7.06 6.16
N MET A 76 0.98 6.37 5.10
CA MET A 76 0.53 4.99 5.14
C MET A 76 1.64 4.04 5.61
N PHE A 77 2.85 4.20 5.08
CA PHE A 77 4.00 3.33 5.36
C PHE A 77 4.96 3.89 6.40
N ASN A 78 4.63 5.00 7.05
CA ASN A 78 5.41 5.48 8.18
C ASN A 78 5.07 4.63 9.41
N PHE A 79 5.87 3.57 9.63
CA PHE A 79 5.74 2.66 10.76
C PHE A 79 6.42 3.15 12.04
N GLU A 80 7.10 4.30 12.02
CA GLU A 80 7.85 4.80 13.18
C GLU A 80 6.98 5.51 14.23
N MET A 81 5.67 5.62 14.02
CA MET A 81 4.74 6.15 15.04
C MET A 81 4.10 5.02 15.85
N ASP A 82 4.91 4.44 16.75
CA ASP A 82 4.56 4.04 18.12
C ASP A 82 5.69 3.12 18.65
N SER A 83 6.66 3.73 19.32
CA SER A 83 7.48 3.10 20.37
C SER A 83 6.94 3.51 21.73
#